data_AF-A0A961QC94-F1
#
_entry.id   AF-A0A961QC94-F1
#
_cell.length_a   1.000
_cell.length_b   1.000
_cell.length_c   1.000
_cell.angle_alpha   90.00
_cell.angle_beta   90.00
_cell.angle_gamma   90.00
#
_symmetry.space_group_name_H-M   'P 1'
#
loop_
_entity.id
_entity.type
_entity.pdbx_description
1 polymer ?
#
loop_
_entity_poly.entity_id
_entity_poly.type
_entity_poly.pdbx_seq_one_letter_code
_entity_poly.pdbx_strand_id
1 'polypeptide(L)'
;MRLISLYFAAAIVLLPVAAFAADTHDLYEGKCGSCHARHAGPFARAILQPGAEGITVRRSGAPLAKVLGSGHGGVSAEQAEHLLELFAFILENDGLYARNCAVCHDRASVLAARKLVLRDGRVLGRYTARDVEQFLAGHGRLTQAEATQITNALARHLMDSGAQ
;
A
#
# COMPACT_ATOMS: atom_id res chain seq x y z
N MET A 1 32.51 33.32 -49.82
CA MET A 1 31.73 33.30 -48.56
C MET A 1 30.83 32.07 -48.53
N ARG A 2 31.17 31.05 -47.74
CA ARG A 2 30.29 29.91 -47.44
C ARG A 2 30.25 29.77 -45.92
N LEU A 3 29.11 30.11 -45.32
CA LEU A 3 28.83 29.92 -43.89
C LEU A 3 28.27 28.51 -43.72
N ILE A 4 29.01 27.64 -43.02
CA ILE A 4 28.55 26.32 -42.61
C ILE A 4 27.97 26.48 -41.20
N SER A 5 26.64 26.52 -41.09
CA SER A 5 25.95 26.48 -39.80
C SER A 5 25.94 25.05 -39.27
N LEU A 6 26.72 24.81 -38.22
CA LEU A 6 26.66 23.60 -37.39
C LEU A 6 25.45 23.69 -36.45
N TYR A 7 24.40 22.93 -36.72
CA TYR A 7 23.31 22.70 -35.76
C TYR A 7 23.78 21.67 -34.71
N PHE A 8 24.04 22.14 -33.50
CA PHE A 8 24.24 21.29 -32.33
C PHE A 8 22.87 20.82 -31.83
N ALA A 9 22.50 19.57 -32.14
CA ALA A 9 21.33 18.93 -31.54
C ALA A 9 21.65 18.55 -30.09
N ALA A 10 21.15 19.31 -29.13
CA ALA A 10 21.23 18.97 -27.71
C ALA A 10 20.30 17.79 -27.42
N ALA A 11 20.87 16.60 -27.22
CA ALA A 11 20.14 15.43 -26.78
C ALA A 11 19.80 15.58 -25.28
N ILE A 12 18.52 15.78 -24.97
CA ILE A 12 18.01 15.75 -23.60
C ILE A 12 17.99 14.29 -23.15
N VAL A 13 18.93 13.92 -22.29
CA VAL A 13 18.96 12.61 -21.63
C VAL A 13 17.95 12.64 -20.48
N LEU A 14 16.79 12.01 -20.70
CA LEU A 14 15.83 11.69 -19.63
C LEU A 14 16.44 10.59 -18.76
N LEU A 15 17.05 10.97 -17.64
CA LEU A 15 17.48 10.01 -16.63
C LEU A 15 16.24 9.47 -15.89
N PRO A 16 16.09 8.15 -15.73
CA PRO A 16 15.02 7.58 -14.93
C PRO A 16 15.26 7.96 -13.46
N VAL A 17 14.30 8.67 -12.87
CA VAL A 17 14.23 8.85 -11.43
C VAL A 17 13.90 7.48 -10.85
N ALA A 18 14.86 6.88 -10.13
CA ALA A 18 14.60 5.70 -9.33
C ALA A 18 13.67 6.12 -8.19
N ALA A 19 12.37 5.84 -8.36
CA ALA A 19 11.42 5.93 -7.26
C ALA A 19 11.83 4.87 -6.23
N PHE A 20 12.48 5.30 -5.16
CA PHE A 20 12.62 4.49 -3.96
C PHE A 20 11.23 4.39 -3.34
N ALA A 21 10.46 3.39 -3.76
CA ALA A 21 9.30 2.93 -3.03
C ALA A 21 9.81 2.37 -1.69
N ALA A 22 10.03 3.25 -0.72
CA ALA A 22 10.23 2.82 0.66
C ALA A 22 9.00 1.99 1.02
N ASP A 23 9.20 0.76 1.50
CA ASP A 23 8.09 -0.06 2.00
C ASP A 23 7.34 0.78 3.03
N THR A 24 6.13 1.17 2.68
CA THR A 24 5.36 2.12 3.46
C THR A 24 4.97 1.53 4.81
N HIS A 25 4.94 0.18 4.91
CA HIS A 25 4.80 -0.50 6.19
C HIS A 25 6.03 -0.29 7.06
N ASP A 26 7.23 -0.50 6.53
CA ASP A 26 8.48 -0.27 7.27
C ASP A 26 8.63 1.20 7.67
N LEU A 27 8.20 2.13 6.80
CA LEU A 27 8.14 3.55 7.12
C LEU A 27 7.24 3.80 8.34
N TYR A 28 6.02 3.27 8.35
CA TYR A 28 5.13 3.39 9.51
C TYR A 28 5.72 2.71 10.76
N GLU A 29 6.18 1.47 10.65
CA GLU A 29 6.71 0.71 11.79
C GLU A 29 7.91 1.44 12.42
N GLY A 30 8.80 2.01 11.59
CA GLY A 30 9.98 2.74 12.02
C GLY A 30 9.69 4.14 12.57
N LYS A 31 8.71 4.87 12.03
CA LYS A 31 8.42 6.27 12.41
C LYS A 31 7.32 6.41 13.47
N CYS A 32 6.37 5.49 13.48
CA CYS A 32 5.14 5.62 14.28
C CYS A 32 4.94 4.46 15.27
N GLY A 33 5.46 3.27 14.96
CA GLY A 33 5.19 2.04 15.71
C GLY A 33 5.71 1.97 17.14
N SER A 34 6.59 2.89 17.55
CA SER A 34 7.09 2.99 18.93
C SER A 34 6.12 3.70 19.89
N CYS A 35 5.27 4.59 19.37
CA CYS A 35 4.28 5.34 20.16
C CYS A 35 2.84 4.92 19.87
N HIS A 36 2.57 4.40 18.68
CA HIS A 36 1.25 3.93 18.25
C HIS A 36 1.23 2.41 18.19
N ALA A 37 0.07 1.83 17.82
CA ALA A 37 0.01 0.41 17.53
C ALA A 37 1.09 0.06 16.50
N ARG A 38 1.84 -1.03 16.76
CA ARG A 38 3.02 -1.39 15.97
C ARG A 38 2.74 -1.44 14.46
N HIS A 39 1.54 -1.84 14.05
CA HIS A 39 1.13 -1.90 12.65
C HIS A 39 0.08 -0.82 12.34
N ALA A 40 0.13 -0.31 11.10
CA ALA A 40 -0.72 0.77 10.63
C ALA A 40 -2.21 0.40 10.63
N GLY A 41 -2.55 -0.85 10.34
CA GLY A 41 -3.95 -1.33 10.25
C GLY A 41 -4.79 -1.05 11.50
N PRO A 42 -4.41 -1.61 12.67
CA PRO A 42 -5.10 -1.34 13.93
C PRO A 42 -5.16 0.15 14.29
N PHE A 43 -4.08 0.89 14.07
CA PHE A 43 -4.03 2.33 14.33
C PHE A 43 -5.04 3.09 13.47
N ALA A 44 -5.01 2.89 12.14
CA ALA A 44 -5.87 3.59 11.20
C ALA A 44 -7.35 3.37 11.51
N ARG A 45 -7.74 2.11 11.77
CA ARG A 45 -9.14 1.79 12.10
C ARG A 45 -9.60 2.38 13.43
N ALA A 46 -8.70 2.45 14.42
CA ALA A 46 -9.02 2.97 15.73
C ALA A 46 -9.18 4.49 15.74
N ILE A 47 -8.32 5.22 15.03
CA ILE A 47 -8.22 6.67 15.22
C ILE A 47 -8.43 7.51 13.96
N LEU A 48 -8.48 6.91 12.77
CA LEU A 48 -8.69 7.61 11.52
C LEU A 48 -10.09 7.34 10.97
N GLN A 49 -10.53 8.22 10.08
CA GLN A 49 -11.74 8.05 9.30
C GLN A 49 -11.63 8.82 7.98
N PRO A 50 -12.36 8.39 6.93
CA PRO A 50 -12.57 9.20 5.74
C PRO A 50 -13.25 10.53 6.10
N GLY A 51 -12.85 11.60 5.43
CA GLY A 51 -13.43 12.94 5.48
C GLY A 51 -13.58 13.50 4.06
N ALA A 52 -14.14 14.71 3.95
CA ALA A 52 -14.48 15.30 2.66
C ALA A 52 -13.25 15.55 1.75
N GLU A 53 -12.11 15.89 2.33
CA GLU A 53 -10.86 16.24 1.62
C GLU A 53 -9.74 15.20 1.85
N GLY A 54 -10.10 13.97 2.24
CA GLY A 54 -9.13 12.90 2.53
C GLY A 54 -9.30 12.33 3.93
N ILE A 55 -8.20 12.06 4.64
CA ILE A 55 -8.24 11.35 5.93
C ILE A 55 -8.24 12.34 7.09
N THR A 56 -9.09 12.08 8.09
CA THR A 56 -9.16 12.88 9.32
C THR A 56 -8.91 12.05 10.57
N VAL A 57 -8.41 12.70 11.62
CA VAL A 57 -8.30 12.10 12.96
C VAL A 57 -9.68 12.12 13.61
N ARG A 58 -10.23 10.94 13.92
CA ARG A 58 -11.61 10.75 14.41
C ARG A 58 -11.94 11.61 15.64
N ARG A 59 -11.02 11.72 16.60
CA ARG A 59 -11.26 12.45 17.86
C ARG A 59 -11.35 13.97 17.66
N SER A 60 -10.52 14.54 16.79
CA SER A 60 -10.40 16.00 16.65
C SER A 60 -11.02 16.55 15.37
N GLY A 61 -11.33 15.70 14.39
CA GLY A 61 -11.70 16.10 13.04
C GLY A 61 -10.55 16.72 12.23
N ALA A 62 -9.34 16.78 12.78
CA ALA A 62 -8.21 17.41 12.12
C ALA A 62 -7.79 16.61 10.87
N PRO A 63 -7.45 17.27 9.74
CA PRO A 63 -6.87 16.61 8.58
C PRO A 63 -5.57 15.91 8.96
N LEU A 64 -5.43 14.63 8.60
CA LEU A 64 -4.23 13.86 8.93
C LEU A 64 -2.98 14.44 8.26
N ALA A 65 -3.11 14.96 7.03
CA ALA A 65 -2.04 15.66 6.34
C ALA A 65 -1.46 16.82 7.15
N LYS A 66 -2.32 17.58 7.85
CA LYS A 66 -1.89 18.68 8.73
C LYS A 66 -1.13 18.18 9.95
N VAL A 67 -1.56 17.05 10.53
CA VAL A 67 -0.89 16.44 11.69
C VAL A 67 0.50 15.91 11.32
N LEU A 68 0.64 15.24 10.17
CA LEU A 68 1.93 14.79 9.67
C LEU A 68 2.83 15.98 9.29
N GLY A 69 2.26 16.98 8.62
CA GLY A 69 2.97 18.20 8.21
C GLY A 69 3.47 19.07 9.36
N SER A 70 2.94 18.92 10.58
CA SER A 70 3.49 19.60 11.76
C SER A 70 4.74 18.91 12.35
N GLY A 71 5.27 17.88 11.67
CA GLY A 71 6.47 17.14 12.09
C GLY A 71 6.20 15.99 13.06
N HIS A 72 4.93 15.63 13.30
CA HIS A 72 4.60 14.48 14.14
C HIS A 72 5.17 13.19 13.53
N GLY A 73 5.89 12.40 14.34
CA GLY A 73 6.60 11.20 13.87
C GLY A 73 7.90 11.48 13.09
N GLY A 74 8.31 12.75 12.94
CA GLY A 74 9.57 13.11 12.27
C GLY A 74 9.64 12.62 10.82
N VAL A 75 8.53 12.74 10.10
CA VAL A 75 8.40 12.35 8.69
C VAL A 75 8.63 13.56 7.77
N SER A 76 9.25 13.35 6.62
CA SER A 76 9.31 14.35 5.54
C SER A 76 7.94 14.52 4.87
N ALA A 77 7.80 15.56 4.04
CA ALA A 77 6.58 15.76 3.24
C ALA A 77 6.29 14.55 2.33
N GLU A 78 7.31 14.04 1.62
CA GLU A 78 7.22 12.83 0.79
C GLU A 78 6.81 11.59 1.60
N GLN A 79 7.41 11.39 2.78
CA GLN A 79 7.02 10.29 3.66
C GLN A 79 5.58 10.42 4.17
N ALA A 80 5.11 11.66 4.41
CA ALA A 80 3.73 11.90 4.80
C ALA A 80 2.75 11.53 3.67
N GLU A 81 3.09 11.81 2.41
CA GLU A 81 2.30 11.39 1.25
C GLU A 81 2.17 9.87 1.18
N HIS A 82 3.28 9.13 1.28
CA HIS A 82 3.23 7.67 1.30
C HIS A 82 2.39 7.13 2.46
N LEU A 83 2.52 7.71 3.66
CA LEU A 83 1.70 7.31 4.81
C LEU A 83 0.21 7.58 4.60
N LEU A 84 -0.16 8.70 3.97
CA LEU A 84 -1.54 9.01 3.62
C LEU A 84 -2.11 7.98 2.63
N GLU A 85 -1.34 7.58 1.63
CA GLU A 85 -1.74 6.53 0.67
C GLU A 85 -1.93 5.18 1.37
N LEU A 86 -1.01 4.79 2.26
CA LEU A 86 -1.16 3.58 3.07
C LEU A 86 -2.43 3.61 3.91
N PHE A 87 -2.70 4.72 4.61
CA PHE A 87 -3.88 4.82 5.44
C PHE A 87 -5.19 4.85 4.63
N ALA A 88 -5.21 5.49 3.47
CA ALA A 88 -6.36 5.46 2.56
C ALA A 88 -6.64 4.02 2.14
N PHE A 89 -5.60 3.32 1.69
CA PHE A 89 -5.69 1.92 1.30
C PHE A 89 -6.20 1.04 2.46
N ILE A 90 -5.71 1.22 3.68
CA ILE A 90 -6.17 0.46 4.86
C ILE A 90 -7.64 0.72 5.16
N LEU A 91 -8.07 1.99 5.12
CA LEU A 91 -9.45 2.38 5.41
C LEU A 91 -10.42 1.85 4.35
N GLU A 92 -9.99 1.76 3.10
CA GLU A 92 -10.77 1.24 1.98
C GLU A 92 -10.81 -0.30 1.93
N ASN A 93 -9.66 -0.96 2.18
CA ASN A 93 -9.48 -2.37 1.79
C ASN A 93 -9.33 -3.33 2.98
N ASP A 94 -8.66 -2.91 4.03
CA ASP A 94 -8.12 -3.84 5.04
C ASP A 94 -9.16 -4.24 6.10
N GLY A 95 -10.31 -3.54 6.12
CA GLY A 95 -11.46 -3.95 6.93
C GLY A 95 -11.99 -5.33 6.54
N LEU A 96 -11.96 -5.69 5.26
CA LEU A 96 -12.47 -6.97 4.78
C LEU A 96 -11.54 -8.13 5.16
N TYR A 97 -10.22 -7.97 5.00
CA TYR A 97 -9.25 -8.99 5.40
C TYR A 97 -9.31 -9.23 6.92
N ALA A 98 -9.36 -8.15 7.71
CA ALA A 98 -9.43 -8.25 9.16
C ALA A 98 -10.69 -8.99 9.65
N ARG A 99 -11.83 -8.81 8.97
CA ARG A 99 -13.08 -9.48 9.33
C ARG A 99 -13.17 -10.92 8.86
N ASN A 100 -12.68 -11.21 7.64
CA ASN A 100 -13.01 -12.48 6.98
C ASN A 100 -11.81 -13.44 6.89
N CYS A 101 -10.57 -12.94 6.96
CA CYS A 101 -9.36 -13.74 6.73
C CYS A 101 -8.51 -13.89 8.00
N ALA A 102 -8.41 -12.83 8.81
CA ALA A 102 -7.53 -12.80 9.99
C ALA A 102 -7.93 -13.74 11.13
N VAL A 103 -9.11 -14.38 11.04
CA VAL A 103 -9.53 -15.43 11.99
C VAL A 103 -8.75 -16.73 11.81
N CYS A 104 -8.30 -17.03 10.58
CA CYS A 104 -7.55 -18.25 10.25
C CYS A 104 -6.14 -17.97 9.72
N HIS A 105 -5.87 -16.75 9.28
CA HIS A 105 -4.59 -16.33 8.75
C HIS A 105 -3.94 -15.26 9.63
N ASP A 106 -2.61 -15.20 9.56
CA ASP A 106 -1.82 -14.06 10.05
C ASP A 106 -2.16 -12.78 9.26
N ARG A 107 -1.30 -11.76 9.38
CA ARG A 107 -1.34 -10.54 8.57
C ARG A 107 -1.35 -10.84 7.07
N ALA A 108 -2.06 -10.01 6.30
CA ALA A 108 -2.13 -10.10 4.84
C ALA A 108 -0.75 -10.12 4.19
N SER A 109 0.18 -9.28 4.66
CA SER A 109 1.57 -9.26 4.19
C SER A 109 2.32 -10.58 4.44
N VAL A 110 2.10 -11.21 5.60
CA VAL A 110 2.71 -12.51 5.94
C VAL A 110 2.12 -13.62 5.07
N LEU A 111 0.80 -13.63 4.88
CA LEU A 111 0.13 -14.58 4.00
C LEU A 111 0.64 -14.44 2.56
N ALA A 112 0.67 -13.21 2.04
CA ALA A 112 1.16 -12.88 0.72
C ALA A 112 2.59 -13.39 0.52
N ALA A 113 3.54 -12.95 1.34
CA ALA A 113 4.95 -13.31 1.21
C ALA A 113 5.16 -14.84 1.26
N ARG A 114 4.48 -15.54 2.17
CA ARG A 114 4.74 -16.97 2.43
C ARG A 114 4.01 -17.91 1.50
N LYS A 115 2.80 -17.56 1.06
CA LYS A 115 1.88 -18.52 0.43
C LYS A 115 1.46 -18.15 -0.98
N LEU A 116 1.68 -16.91 -1.40
CA LEU A 116 1.16 -16.39 -2.65
C LEU A 116 2.29 -15.96 -3.59
N VAL A 117 1.95 -15.79 -4.86
CA VAL A 117 2.82 -15.27 -5.91
C VAL A 117 1.98 -14.47 -6.89
N LEU A 118 2.54 -13.40 -7.45
CA LEU A 118 1.86 -12.58 -8.45
C LEU A 118 2.36 -12.99 -9.84
N ARG A 119 1.51 -13.57 -10.68
CA ARG A 119 1.86 -13.97 -12.05
C ARG A 119 0.80 -13.49 -13.02
N ASP A 120 1.23 -12.82 -14.09
CA ASP A 120 0.35 -12.29 -15.13
C ASP A 120 -0.79 -11.42 -14.54
N GLY A 121 -0.46 -10.61 -13.53
CA GLY A 121 -1.41 -9.76 -12.81
C GLY A 121 -2.38 -10.49 -11.87
N ARG A 122 -2.23 -11.81 -11.68
CA ARG A 122 -3.12 -12.64 -10.85
C ARG A 122 -2.41 -13.14 -9.60
N VAL A 123 -3.11 -13.10 -8.48
CA VAL A 123 -2.64 -13.67 -7.22
C VAL A 123 -2.89 -15.17 -7.24
N LEU A 124 -1.82 -15.95 -7.25
CA LEU A 124 -1.85 -17.40 -7.27
C LEU A 124 -1.29 -17.98 -5.98
N GLY A 125 -1.76 -19.18 -5.62
CA GLY A 125 -1.12 -19.98 -4.58
C GLY A 125 0.27 -20.42 -5.03
N ARG A 126 1.31 -20.05 -4.27
CA ARG A 126 2.73 -20.27 -4.63
C ARG A 126 3.04 -21.73 -4.95
N TYR A 127 2.46 -22.66 -4.19
CA TYR A 127 2.75 -24.09 -4.29
C TYR A 127 1.69 -24.88 -5.07
N THR A 128 0.53 -24.29 -5.33
CA THR A 128 -0.60 -24.98 -5.95
C THR A 128 -0.95 -24.43 -7.33
N ALA A 129 -0.40 -23.26 -7.69
CA ALA A 129 -0.78 -22.47 -8.86
C ALA A 129 -2.29 -22.16 -8.93
N ARG A 130 -3.03 -22.35 -7.83
CA ARG A 130 -4.48 -22.10 -7.78
C ARG A 130 -4.74 -20.60 -7.83
N ASP A 131 -5.67 -20.19 -8.66
CA ASP A 131 -6.19 -18.81 -8.65
C ASP A 131 -6.86 -18.52 -7.31
N VAL A 132 -6.34 -17.51 -6.59
CA VAL A 132 -6.82 -17.18 -5.25
C VAL A 132 -8.19 -16.52 -5.31
N GLU A 133 -8.45 -15.67 -6.30
CA GLU A 133 -9.73 -14.96 -6.42
C GLU A 133 -10.89 -15.95 -6.58
N GLN A 134 -10.74 -16.92 -7.48
CA GLN A 134 -11.73 -17.99 -7.68
C GLN A 134 -11.85 -18.90 -6.45
N PHE A 135 -10.73 -19.18 -5.78
CA PHE A 135 -10.71 -20.02 -4.59
C PHE A 135 -11.45 -19.37 -3.41
N LEU A 136 -11.42 -18.05 -3.28
CA LEU A 136 -12.03 -17.32 -2.17
C LEU A 136 -13.56 -17.45 -2.12
N ALA A 137 -14.22 -17.69 -3.25
CA ALA A 137 -15.66 -17.94 -3.29
C ALA A 137 -16.07 -19.15 -2.42
N GLY A 138 -15.25 -20.21 -2.41
CA GLY A 138 -15.49 -21.40 -1.59
C GLY A 138 -14.82 -21.36 -0.21
N HIS A 139 -13.67 -20.72 -0.10
CA HIS A 139 -12.87 -20.72 1.13
C HIS A 139 -13.28 -19.62 2.11
N GLY A 140 -13.30 -18.36 1.65
CA GLY A 140 -13.66 -17.20 2.46
C GLY A 140 -15.16 -16.90 2.46
N ARG A 141 -15.95 -17.65 1.68
CA ARG A 141 -17.37 -17.38 1.40
C ARG A 141 -17.60 -15.93 0.97
N LEU A 142 -16.64 -15.40 0.22
CA LEU A 142 -16.68 -14.04 -0.28
C LEU A 142 -17.54 -13.98 -1.54
N THR A 143 -18.23 -12.86 -1.73
CA THR A 143 -18.76 -12.50 -3.06
C THR A 143 -17.60 -12.29 -4.04
N GLN A 144 -17.88 -12.29 -5.34
CA GLN A 144 -16.84 -12.01 -6.34
C GLN A 144 -16.17 -10.66 -6.11
N ALA A 145 -16.95 -9.61 -5.81
CA ALA A 145 -16.42 -8.27 -5.59
C ALA A 145 -15.49 -8.21 -4.36
N GLU A 146 -15.87 -8.90 -3.27
CA GLU A 146 -15.03 -9.03 -2.08
C GLU A 146 -13.76 -9.85 -2.35
N ALA A 147 -13.86 -10.91 -3.16
CA ALA A 147 -12.70 -11.70 -3.56
C ALA A 147 -11.71 -10.82 -4.36
N THR A 148 -12.19 -10.04 -5.33
CA THR A 148 -11.38 -9.07 -6.08
C THR A 148 -10.74 -8.05 -5.15
N GLN A 149 -11.47 -7.53 -4.16
CA GLN A 149 -10.94 -6.58 -3.19
C GLN A 149 -9.80 -7.19 -2.35
N ILE A 150 -9.97 -8.42 -1.87
CA ILE A 150 -8.93 -9.14 -1.12
C ILE A 150 -7.71 -9.44 -1.98
N THR A 151 -7.90 -9.92 -3.22
CA THR A 151 -6.76 -10.22 -4.10
C THR A 151 -6.01 -8.97 -4.53
N ASN A 152 -6.70 -7.85 -4.76
CA ASN A 152 -6.05 -6.56 -4.99
C ASN A 152 -5.20 -6.14 -3.78
N ALA A 153 -5.70 -6.36 -2.56
CA ALA A 153 -4.94 -6.03 -1.37
C ALA A 153 -3.70 -6.91 -1.19
N LEU A 154 -3.83 -8.21 -1.44
CA LEU A 154 -2.73 -9.17 -1.39
C LEU A 154 -1.70 -8.90 -2.50
N ALA A 155 -2.14 -8.48 -3.69
CA ALA A 155 -1.26 -8.13 -4.80
C ALA A 155 -0.34 -6.96 -4.46
N ARG A 156 -0.83 -5.92 -3.77
CA ARG A 156 0.02 -4.82 -3.30
C ARG A 156 1.15 -5.31 -2.38
N HIS A 157 0.82 -6.16 -1.40
CA HIS A 157 1.85 -6.74 -0.54
C HIS A 157 2.90 -7.57 -1.30
N LEU A 158 2.51 -8.25 -2.38
CA LEU A 158 3.44 -8.99 -3.25
C LEU A 158 4.34 -8.06 -4.05
N MET A 159 3.80 -6.94 -4.53
CA MET A 159 4.57 -5.90 -5.24
C MET A 159 5.58 -5.22 -4.29
N ASP A 160 5.15 -4.84 -3.10
CA ASP A 160 6.00 -4.16 -2.10
C ASP A 160 7.17 -5.04 -1.63
N SER A 161 6.94 -6.36 -1.54
CA SER A 161 7.96 -7.32 -1.10
C SER A 161 8.89 -7.81 -2.21
N GLY A 162 8.70 -7.38 -3.45
CA GLY A 162 9.45 -7.87 -4.62
C GLY A 162 9.21 -9.35 -4.93
N ALA A 163 8.14 -9.94 -4.38
CA ALA A 163 7.79 -11.34 -4.55
C ALA A 163 7.02 -11.56 -5.86
N GLN A 164 7.76 -11.63 -6.97
CA GLN A 164 7.25 -12.02 -8.30
C GLN A 164 7.26 -13.55 -8.48
#